data_AF-A0A1A2SL09-F1
#
_entry.id   AF-A0A1A2SL09-F1
#
_cell.length_a   1.000
_cell.length_b   1.000
_cell.length_c   1.000
_cell.angle_alpha   90.00
_cell.angle_beta   90.00
_cell.angle_gamma   90.00
#
_symmetry.space_group_name_H-M   'P 1'
#
loop_
_entity.id
_entity.type
_entity.pdbx_description
1 polymer ?
#
loop_
_entity_poly.entity_id
_entity_poly.type
_entity_poly.pdbx_seq_one_letter_code
_entity_poly.pdbx_strand_id
1 'polypeptide(L)'
;MVGNQEGVGMLKLECPQGHPVGRILKDAPHQSVQFDPGAQVGPRRFWPDEDEQPNFSTRCRFCDKPVGDTTSTLQTKLASLLADASATAETATLSYV
;
A
#
# COMPACT_ATOMS: atom_id res chain seq x y z
N MET A 1 16.28 -25.20 -1.41
CA MET A 1 16.39 -23.90 -0.74
C MET A 1 15.06 -23.19 -0.96
N VAL A 2 14.11 -23.35 -0.03
CA VAL A 2 12.82 -22.65 -0.11
C VAL A 2 13.12 -21.20 0.24
N GLY A 3 13.16 -20.35 -0.79
CA GLY A 3 13.26 -18.91 -0.60
C GLY A 3 12.06 -18.49 0.23
N ASN A 4 12.32 -18.13 1.47
CA ASN A 4 11.34 -17.64 2.40
C ASN A 4 10.73 -16.35 1.82
N GLN A 5 9.63 -16.49 1.08
CA GLN A 5 8.84 -15.37 0.56
C GLN A 5 7.88 -14.84 1.65
N GLU A 6 7.96 -15.36 2.88
CA GLU A 6 7.22 -14.83 4.02
C GLU A 6 7.77 -13.42 4.31
N GLY A 7 6.93 -12.40 4.17
CA GLY A 7 7.30 -11.00 4.39
C GLY A 7 7.59 -10.17 3.13
N VAL A 8 7.36 -10.71 1.93
CA VAL A 8 7.41 -9.96 0.66
C VAL A 8 6.01 -9.84 0.06
N GLY A 9 5.58 -8.63 -0.28
CA GLY A 9 4.23 -8.42 -0.81
C GLY A 9 3.99 -7.04 -1.41
N MET A 10 3.09 -6.97 -2.38
CA MET A 10 2.67 -5.74 -3.05
C MET A 10 1.19 -5.45 -2.78
N LEU A 11 0.88 -4.40 -2.01
CA LEU A 11 -0.49 -3.93 -1.84
C LEU A 11 -0.78 -2.80 -2.84
N LYS A 12 -1.52 -3.10 -3.90
CA LYS A 12 -1.99 -2.09 -4.86
C LYS A 12 -3.07 -1.23 -4.21
N LEU A 13 -2.99 0.08 -4.35
CA LEU A 13 -4.00 1.00 -3.85
C LEU A 13 -4.90 1.46 -5.00
N GLU A 14 -6.20 1.37 -4.79
CA GLU A 14 -7.22 1.80 -5.74
C GLU A 14 -8.19 2.79 -5.11
N CYS A 15 -8.75 3.69 -5.90
CA CYS A 15 -9.89 4.49 -5.45
C CYS A 15 -11.18 3.63 -5.46
N PRO A 16 -12.30 4.08 -4.86
CA PRO A 16 -13.54 3.30 -4.81
C PRO A 16 -14.25 3.20 -6.17
N GLN A 17 -13.62 3.66 -7.24
CA GLN A 17 -14.05 3.48 -8.63
C GLN A 17 -13.13 2.51 -9.39
N GLY A 18 -12.16 1.89 -8.72
CA GLY A 18 -11.19 0.97 -9.33
C GLY A 18 -10.04 1.65 -10.06
N HIS A 19 -9.75 2.93 -9.79
CA HIS A 19 -8.59 3.58 -10.40
C HIS A 19 -7.31 3.32 -9.61
N PRO A 20 -6.18 3.02 -10.26
CA PRO A 20 -4.91 2.82 -9.58
C PRO A 20 -4.40 4.17 -9.06
N VAL A 21 -4.28 4.30 -7.73
CA VAL A 21 -3.79 5.53 -7.07
C VAL A 21 -2.40 5.38 -6.48
N GLY A 22 -1.91 4.16 -6.37
CA GLY A 22 -0.55 3.87 -5.93
C GLY A 22 -0.35 2.38 -5.68
N ARG A 23 0.83 2.02 -5.20
CA ARG A 23 1.12 0.67 -4.72
C ARG A 23 2.12 0.74 -3.58
N ILE A 24 1.92 -0.13 -2.61
CA ILE A 24 2.80 -0.34 -1.47
C ILE A 24 3.60 -1.59 -1.76
N LEU A 25 4.90 -1.55 -1.53
CA LEU A 25 5.84 -2.61 -1.82
C LEU A 25 6.62 -2.94 -0.56
N LYS A 26 6.69 -4.22 -0.22
CA LYS A 26 7.63 -4.73 0.77
C LYS A 26 8.46 -5.80 0.09
N ASP A 27 9.71 -5.48 -0.24
CA ASP A 27 10.60 -6.36 -1.05
C ASP A 27 11.34 -7.38 -0.17
N ALA A 28 11.49 -7.11 1.12
CA ALA A 28 12.11 -8.04 2.07
C ALA A 28 11.47 -7.93 3.47
N PRO A 29 11.45 -9.03 4.25
CA PRO A 29 10.92 -9.03 5.62
C PRO A 29 11.60 -8.02 6.55
N HIS A 30 12.88 -7.72 6.31
CA HIS A 30 13.67 -6.73 7.06
C HIS A 30 13.74 -5.35 6.41
N GLN A 31 13.17 -5.19 5.20
CA GLN A 31 13.15 -3.91 4.52
C GLN A 31 11.87 -3.15 4.88
N SER A 32 12.02 -1.84 5.02
CA SER A 32 10.90 -0.95 5.22
C SER A 32 9.95 -0.94 4.03
N VAL A 33 8.68 -0.77 4.35
CA VAL A 33 7.60 -0.67 3.39
C VAL A 33 7.77 0.61 2.57
N GLN A 34 7.69 0.48 1.24
CA GLN A 34 7.82 1.60 0.33
C GLN A 34 6.46 1.92 -0.29
N PHE A 35 6.10 3.20 -0.28
CA PHE A 35 4.98 3.72 -1.04
C PHE A 35 5.44 4.22 -2.40
N ASP A 36 4.92 3.63 -3.47
CA ASP A 36 5.05 4.13 -4.82
C ASP A 36 3.69 4.71 -5.27
N PRO A 37 3.51 6.03 -5.25
CA PRO A 37 2.28 6.66 -5.77
C PRO A 37 2.15 6.58 -7.30
N GLY A 38 3.02 5.82 -7.98
CA GLY A 38 3.12 5.77 -9.43
C GLY A 38 4.06 6.85 -9.96
N ALA A 39 4.74 6.51 -11.06
CA ALA A 39 5.82 7.27 -11.71
C ALA A 39 5.52 8.74 -12.08
N GLN A 40 4.30 9.23 -11.87
CA GLN A 40 3.90 10.62 -12.16
C GLN A 40 3.70 11.52 -10.94
N VAL A 41 3.67 10.99 -9.71
CA VAL A 41 3.27 11.76 -8.50
C VAL A 41 4.46 12.11 -7.60
N GLY A 42 5.60 11.45 -7.76
CA GLY A 42 6.84 11.78 -7.04
C GLY A 42 7.78 10.58 -6.87
N PRO A 43 8.97 10.79 -6.28
CA PRO A 43 9.88 9.69 -5.94
C PRO A 43 9.20 8.73 -4.96
N ARG A 44 9.60 7.44 -4.99
CA ARG A 44 9.20 6.45 -3.98
C ARG A 44 9.47 7.00 -2.60
N ARG A 45 8.43 7.03 -1.76
CA ARG A 45 8.53 7.51 -0.40
C ARG A 45 8.51 6.32 0.54
N PHE A 46 9.17 6.48 1.66
CA PHE A 46 9.00 5.59 2.79
C PHE A 46 7.52 5.61 3.20
N TRP A 47 6.92 4.44 3.41
CA TRP A 47 5.57 4.33 3.95
C TRP A 47 5.64 4.59 5.46
N PRO A 48 5.09 5.69 5.97
CA PRO A 48 5.18 6.02 7.39
C PRO A 48 4.36 5.04 8.24
N ASP A 49 4.80 4.82 9.48
CA ASP A 49 4.06 4.00 10.43
C ASP A 49 2.79 4.72 10.92
N GLU A 50 1.80 3.95 11.39
CA GLU A 50 0.57 4.51 11.97
C GLU A 50 0.85 5.51 13.09
N ASP A 51 1.86 5.23 13.92
CA ASP A 51 2.27 6.08 15.04
C ASP A 51 2.76 7.47 14.57
N GLU A 52 3.41 7.52 13.40
CA GLU A 52 3.89 8.77 12.79
C GLU A 52 2.82 9.46 11.95
N GLN A 53 2.04 8.68 11.19
CA GLN A 53 1.00 9.17 10.31
C GLN A 53 -0.22 8.25 10.40
N PRO A 54 -1.23 8.57 11.23
CA PRO A 54 -2.41 7.71 11.42
C PRO A 54 -3.36 7.70 10.21
N ASN A 55 -3.35 8.77 9.41
CA ASN A 55 -4.19 8.92 8.24
C ASN A 55 -3.34 9.03 6.98
N PHE A 56 -3.47 8.04 6.11
CA PHE A 56 -2.85 8.05 4.81
C PHE A 56 -3.81 8.64 3.78
N SER A 57 -3.47 9.80 3.21
CA SER A 57 -4.26 10.45 2.16
C SER A 57 -3.43 10.61 0.89
N THR A 58 -3.97 10.17 -0.24
CA THR A 58 -3.46 10.40 -1.59
C THR A 58 -4.54 11.07 -2.45
N ARG A 59 -4.21 11.49 -3.67
CA ARG A 59 -5.18 12.09 -4.60
C ARG A 59 -5.33 11.19 -5.81
N CYS A 60 -6.57 10.77 -6.06
CA CYS A 60 -6.88 10.03 -7.28
C CYS A 60 -6.86 10.97 -8.47
N ARG A 61 -5.93 10.77 -9.42
CA ARG A 61 -5.83 11.57 -10.65
C ARG A 61 -7.06 11.45 -11.55
N PHE A 62 -7.68 10.28 -11.59
CA PHE A 62 -8.82 9.99 -12.45
C PHE A 62 -10.12 10.60 -11.94
N CYS A 63 -10.35 10.55 -10.63
CA CYS A 63 -11.52 11.17 -10.00
C CYS A 63 -11.27 12.64 -9.63
N ASP A 64 -10.01 13.08 -9.69
CA ASP A 64 -9.51 14.34 -9.13
C ASP A 64 -9.93 14.61 -7.68
N LYS A 65 -10.14 13.53 -6.91
CA LYS A 65 -10.60 13.57 -5.52
C LYS A 65 -9.53 13.06 -4.57
N PRO A 66 -9.42 13.64 -3.37
CA PRO A 66 -8.61 13.05 -2.32
C PRO A 66 -9.24 11.72 -1.90
N VAL A 67 -8.40 10.70 -1.81
CA VAL A 67 -8.75 9.37 -1.32
C VAL A 67 -7.74 9.00 -0.25
N GLY A 68 -8.22 8.42 0.82
CA GLY A 68 -7.38 8.06 1.94
C GLY A 68 -8.00 6.93 2.73
N ASP A 69 -7.16 6.30 3.52
CA ASP A 69 -7.60 5.33 4.50
C ASP A 69 -6.72 5.44 5.74
N THR A 70 -7.11 4.75 6.81
CA THR A 70 -6.28 4.73 8.00
C THR A 70 -5.03 3.90 7.71
N THR A 71 -3.89 4.38 8.19
CA THR A 71 -2.63 3.62 8.06
C THR A 71 -2.78 2.26 8.72
N SER A 72 -3.55 2.17 9.81
CA SER A 72 -3.95 0.92 10.48
C SER A 72 -4.61 -0.09 9.54
N THR A 73 -5.61 0.34 8.76
CA THR A 73 -6.31 -0.52 7.79
C THR A 73 -5.31 -1.08 6.77
N LEU A 74 -4.43 -0.21 6.24
CA LEU A 74 -3.47 -0.58 5.20
C LEU A 74 -2.35 -1.46 5.74
N GLN A 75 -1.87 -1.20 6.96
CA GLN A 75 -0.92 -2.06 7.67
C GLN A 75 -1.53 -3.42 7.98
N THR A 76 -2.78 -3.47 8.43
CA THR A 76 -3.50 -4.73 8.69
C THR A 76 -3.64 -5.54 7.40
N LYS A 77 -4.05 -4.92 6.29
CA LYS A 77 -4.12 -5.56 4.97
C LYS A 77 -2.77 -6.07 4.49
N LEU A 78 -1.72 -5.27 4.65
CA LEU A 78 -0.37 -5.70 4.32
C LEU A 78 0.06 -6.87 5.22
N ALA A 79 -0.20 -6.82 6.52
CA ALA A 79 0.12 -7.91 7.43
C ALA A 79 -0.62 -9.21 7.09
N SER A 80 -1.89 -9.12 6.71
CA SER A 80 -2.67 -10.25 6.17
C SER A 80 -2.00 -10.79 4.91
N LEU A 81 -1.73 -9.94 3.91
CA LEU A 81 -1.01 -10.34 2.69
C LEU A 81 0.32 -11.06 3.00
N LEU A 82 1.12 -10.52 3.92
CA LEU A 82 2.40 -11.10 4.28
C LEU A 82 2.26 -12.44 5.02
N ALA A 83 1.17 -12.64 5.77
CA ALA A 83 0.82 -13.90 6.40
C ALA A 83 0.25 -14.91 5.38
N ASP A 84 -0.37 -14.42 4.31
CA ASP A 84 -0.91 -15.21 3.21
C ASP A 84 0.20 -15.63 2.23
N ALA A 85 0.85 -16.77 2.50
CA ALA A 85 1.91 -17.32 1.63
C ALA A 85 1.47 -17.62 0.17
N SER A 86 0.16 -17.59 -0.11
CA SER A 86 -0.40 -17.77 -1.46
C SER A 86 -0.67 -16.43 -2.17
N ALA A 87 -0.72 -15.31 -1.45
CA ALA A 87 -1.02 -14.00 -2.00
C ALA A 87 0.20 -13.08 -1.85
N THR A 88 0.97 -12.91 -2.93
CA THR A 88 2.11 -11.97 -2.97
C THR A 88 1.69 -10.57 -3.45
N ALA A 89 0.43 -10.41 -3.89
CA ALA A 89 -0.16 -9.12 -4.19
C ALA A 89 -1.64 -9.08 -3.82
N GLU A 90 -2.07 -7.99 -3.17
CA GLU A 90 -3.47 -7.70 -2.87
C GLU A 90 -3.78 -6.30 -3.40
N THR A 91 -5.06 -6.03 -3.58
CA THR A 91 -5.56 -4.71 -3.91
C THR A 91 -6.40 -4.15 -2.76
N ALA A 92 -6.06 -2.96 -2.29
CA ALA A 92 -6.77 -2.22 -1.26
C ALA A 92 -7.50 -1.03 -1.87
N THR A 93 -8.82 -1.04 -1.74
CA THR A 93 -9.69 0.07 -2.11
C THR A 93 -9.68 1.11 -1.01
N LEU A 94 -9.23 2.32 -1.32
CA LEU A 94 -9.25 3.49 -0.43
C LEU A 94 -10.62 4.16 -0.47
N SER A 95 -10.96 4.80 0.65
CA SER A 95 -12.18 5.60 0.79
C SER A 95 -11.96 7.04 0.32
N TYR A 96 -13.04 7.77 -0.02
CA TYR A 96 -12.94 9.22 -0.21
C TYR A 96 -12.81 9.92 1.15
N VAL A 97 -11.94 10.93 1.24
CA VAL A 97 -11.73 11.76 2.44
C VAL A 97 -12.18 13.20 2.21
#